data_AF-A0AAU9F9Y8-F1
#
_entry.id   AF-A0AAU9F9Y8-F1
#
_cell.length_a   1.000
_cell.length_b   1.000
_cell.length_c   1.000
_cell.angle_alpha   90.00
_cell.angle_beta   90.00
_cell.angle_gamma   90.00
#
_symmetry.space_group_name_H-M   'P 1'
#
loop_
_entity.id
_entity.type
_entity.pdbx_description
1 polymer ?
#
loop_
_entity_poly.entity_id
_entity_poly.type
_entity_poly.pdbx_seq_one_letter_code
_entity_poly.pdbx_strand_id
1 'polypeptide(L)'
;MKPSIVFLLGFGCLLALASEVSADCCRASLTITYTVDGGQACGSVGGHGKSDSCTITICADGRAQVGTFCGRGSCNIFGCACKNGCLTGEYLNSFINNNKGHNIKVLGQRWNT
;
A
#
# COMPACT_ATOMS: atom_id res chain seq x y z
N MET A 1 36.84 -39.02 12.33
CA MET A 1 35.84 -39.06 11.24
C MET A 1 35.77 -37.66 10.64
N LYS A 2 36.20 -37.47 9.38
CA LYS A 2 36.21 -36.16 8.70
C LYS A 2 34.85 -35.94 8.04
N PRO A 3 34.13 -34.84 8.34
CA PRO A 3 32.90 -34.54 7.61
C PRO A 3 33.27 -34.31 6.14
N SER A 4 32.67 -35.11 5.25
CA SER A 4 32.93 -35.02 3.81
C SER A 4 32.47 -33.65 3.31
N ILE A 5 33.38 -32.92 2.69
CA ILE A 5 33.17 -31.58 2.09
C ILE A 5 31.91 -31.51 1.20
N VAL A 6 31.50 -32.65 0.63
CA VAL A 6 30.29 -32.83 -0.17
C VAL A 6 29.01 -32.54 0.64
N PHE A 7 28.95 -32.91 1.92
CA PHE A 7 27.80 -32.63 2.79
C PHE A 7 27.68 -31.13 3.11
N LEU A 8 28.81 -30.44 3.28
CA LEU A 8 28.84 -29.00 3.53
C LEU A 8 28.39 -28.20 2.29
N LEU A 9 28.81 -28.62 1.10
CA LEU A 9 28.41 -27.98 -0.16
C LEU A 9 26.93 -28.25 -0.51
N GLY A 10 26.43 -29.47 -0.26
CA GLY A 10 25.02 -29.82 -0.49
C GLY A 10 24.05 -29.04 0.41
N PHE A 11 24.40 -28.86 1.68
CA PHE A 11 23.56 -28.11 2.64
C PHE A 11 23.61 -26.60 2.42
N GLY A 12 24.78 -26.06 2.00
CA GLY A 12 24.92 -24.64 1.68
C GLY A 12 24.10 -24.20 0.45
N CYS A 13 23.92 -25.09 -0.53
CA CYS A 13 23.11 -24.81 -1.72
C CYS A 13 21.61 -24.72 -1.38
N LEU A 14 21.11 -25.55 -0.45
CA LEU A 14 19.70 -25.53 0.00
C LEU A 14 19.33 -24.24 0.76
N LEU A 15 20.28 -23.65 1.51
CA LEU A 15 20.05 -22.41 2.25
C LEU A 15 20.03 -21.17 1.36
N ALA A 16 20.73 -21.19 0.22
CA ALA A 16 20.70 -20.08 -0.76
C ALA A 16 19.38 -20.01 -1.55
N LEU A 17 18.61 -21.11 -1.58
CA LEU A 17 17.25 -21.16 -2.13
C LEU A 17 16.17 -20.79 -1.11
N ALA A 18 16.51 -20.58 0.16
CA ALA A 18 15.63 -19.95 1.12
C ALA A 18 15.57 -18.44 0.82
N SER A 19 14.95 -18.12 -0.32
CA SER A 19 14.53 -16.77 -0.66
C SER A 19 13.81 -16.16 0.54
N GLU A 20 14.21 -14.94 0.89
CA GLU A 20 13.62 -14.14 1.96
C GLU A 20 12.09 -14.26 1.93
N VAL A 21 11.52 -15.01 2.88
CA VAL A 21 10.10 -14.86 3.21
C VAL A 21 10.01 -13.54 3.96
N SER A 22 10.02 -12.43 3.22
CA SER A 22 9.41 -11.22 3.74
C SER A 22 7.92 -11.55 3.81
N ALA A 23 7.40 -11.72 5.03
CA ALA A 23 5.97 -11.62 5.23
C ALA A 23 5.61 -10.14 5.08
N ASP A 24 5.71 -9.60 3.86
CA ASP A 24 5.33 -8.21 3.60
C ASP A 24 3.84 -8.08 3.91
N CYS A 25 3.57 -7.29 4.94
CA CYS A 25 2.23 -7.01 5.41
C CYS A 25 1.77 -5.67 4.85
N CYS A 26 0.64 -5.67 4.15
CA CYS A 26 0.10 -4.52 3.45
C CYS A 26 -0.92 -3.74 4.31
N ARG A 27 -0.56 -3.50 5.58
CA ARG A 27 -1.45 -2.83 6.56
C ARG A 27 -1.49 -1.32 6.41
N ALA A 28 -0.37 -0.75 5.98
CA ALA A 28 -0.21 0.69 5.88
C ALA A 28 -1.19 1.29 4.88
N SER A 29 -1.99 2.24 5.36
CA SER A 29 -2.81 3.13 4.52
C SER A 29 -2.78 4.54 5.08
N LEU A 30 -3.11 5.51 4.22
CA LEU A 30 -3.10 6.93 4.58
C LEU A 30 -4.50 7.49 4.45
N THR A 31 -5.10 7.97 5.53
CA THR A 31 -6.31 8.78 5.46
C THR A 31 -5.93 10.23 5.26
N ILE A 32 -6.49 10.86 4.24
CA ILE A 32 -6.27 12.26 3.91
C ILE A 32 -7.58 13.02 3.92
N THR A 33 -7.54 14.21 4.50
CA THR A 33 -8.60 15.20 4.44
C THR A 33 -8.17 16.30 3.49
N TYR A 34 -9.03 16.67 2.53
CA TYR A 34 -8.69 17.59 1.46
C TYR A 34 -9.94 18.32 0.94
N THR A 35 -9.74 19.35 0.11
CA THR A 35 -10.80 19.98 -0.68
C THR A 35 -10.49 19.88 -2.16
N VAL A 36 -11.53 19.95 -2.99
CA VAL A 36 -11.41 20.06 -4.45
C VAL A 36 -11.93 21.42 -4.86
N ASP A 37 -11.11 22.21 -5.56
CA ASP A 37 -11.51 23.54 -6.00
C ASP A 37 -12.75 23.52 -6.91
N GLY A 38 -13.46 24.65 -6.93
CA GLY A 38 -14.68 24.79 -7.73
C GLY A 38 -15.90 24.08 -7.13
N GLY A 39 -15.81 23.62 -5.87
CA GLY A 39 -16.94 22.99 -5.17
C GLY A 39 -17.32 21.62 -5.74
N GLN A 40 -16.39 20.97 -6.46
CA GLN A 40 -16.64 19.65 -7.02
C GLN A 40 -16.95 18.63 -5.92
N ALA A 41 -17.79 17.65 -6.25
CA ALA A 41 -18.11 16.58 -5.31
C ALA A 41 -16.86 15.74 -4.99
N CYS A 42 -16.69 15.34 -3.72
CA CYS A 42 -15.55 14.53 -3.27
C CYS A 42 -15.35 13.24 -4.09
N GLY A 43 -16.44 12.66 -4.58
CA GLY A 43 -16.42 11.46 -5.41
C GLY A 43 -15.68 11.61 -6.74
N SER A 44 -15.50 12.85 -7.23
CA SER A 44 -14.73 13.13 -8.45
C SER A 44 -13.27 12.68 -8.37
N VAL A 45 -12.72 12.65 -7.16
CA VAL A 45 -11.34 12.19 -6.88
C VAL A 45 -11.32 11.02 -5.89
N GLY A 46 -12.43 10.27 -5.80
CA GLY A 46 -12.52 9.01 -5.06
C GLY A 46 -12.78 9.11 -3.56
N GLY A 47 -13.03 10.31 -3.02
CA GLY A 47 -13.35 10.50 -1.60
C GLY A 47 -14.83 10.68 -1.32
N HIS A 48 -15.15 10.91 -0.05
CA HIS A 48 -16.49 11.13 0.46
C HIS A 48 -16.51 12.29 1.47
N GLY A 49 -17.69 12.83 1.76
CA GLY A 49 -17.85 13.97 2.68
C GLY A 49 -18.57 15.15 2.04
N LYS A 50 -18.24 16.35 2.48
CA LYS A 50 -18.78 17.62 1.95
C LYS A 50 -17.75 18.29 1.04
N SER A 51 -18.18 19.16 0.15
CA SER A 51 -17.29 19.83 -0.81
C SER A 51 -16.15 20.64 -0.18
N ASP A 52 -16.34 21.11 1.05
CA ASP A 52 -15.36 21.83 1.87
C ASP A 52 -14.50 20.93 2.76
N SER A 53 -14.79 19.63 2.82
CA SER A 53 -14.08 18.66 3.62
C SER A 53 -14.34 17.24 3.09
N CYS A 54 -13.47 16.82 2.18
CA CYS A 54 -13.44 15.47 1.62
C CYS A 54 -12.45 14.60 2.39
N THR A 55 -12.78 13.33 2.54
CA THR A 55 -11.93 12.32 3.17
C THR A 55 -11.80 11.11 2.26
N ILE A 56 -10.61 10.54 2.19
CA ILE A 56 -10.32 9.26 1.51
C ILE A 56 -9.22 8.53 2.27
N THR A 57 -9.31 7.20 2.34
CA THR A 57 -8.20 6.34 2.78
C THR A 57 -7.58 5.71 1.56
N ILE A 58 -6.28 5.92 1.37
CA ILE A 58 -5.54 5.49 0.18
C ILE A 58 -4.43 4.49 0.52
N CYS A 59 -4.11 3.67 -0.47
CA CYS A 59 -2.92 2.83 -0.48
C CYS A 59 -1.71 3.57 -1.08
N ALA A 60 -0.54 2.92 -1.12
CA ALA A 60 0.69 3.51 -1.62
C ALA A 60 0.58 3.99 -3.08
N ASP A 61 -0.26 3.36 -3.88
CA ASP A 61 -0.51 3.74 -5.28
C ASP A 61 -1.39 5.01 -5.43
N GLY A 62 -1.81 5.62 -4.32
CA GLY A 62 -2.60 6.84 -4.33
C GLY A 62 -4.06 6.63 -4.71
N ARG A 63 -4.55 5.39 -4.69
CA ARG A 63 -5.96 5.05 -4.95
C ARG A 63 -6.67 4.68 -3.65
N ALA A 64 -8.00 4.84 -3.66
CA ALA A 64 -8.84 4.44 -2.53
C ALA A 64 -8.54 3.00 -2.12
N GLN A 65 -8.38 2.77 -0.82
CA GLN A 65 -8.22 1.44 -0.27
C GLN A 65 -9.50 0.61 -0.54
N VAL A 66 -9.33 -0.52 -1.24
CA VAL A 66 -10.42 -1.46 -1.52
C VAL A 66 -10.26 -2.67 -0.60
N GLY A 67 -11.23 -2.90 0.28
CA GLY A 67 -11.17 -3.94 1.30
C GLY A 67 -10.36 -3.51 2.53
N THR A 68 -9.83 -4.49 3.27
CA THR A 68 -9.20 -4.25 4.58
C THR A 68 -7.72 -3.86 4.52
N PHE A 69 -7.01 -4.25 3.45
CA PHE A 69 -5.55 -4.09 3.35
C PHE A 69 -5.14 -3.64 1.95
N CYS A 70 -3.95 -3.06 1.82
CA CYS A 70 -3.39 -2.55 0.58
C CYS A 70 -2.64 -3.61 -0.26
N GLY A 71 -3.18 -4.83 -0.30
CA GLY A 71 -2.65 -5.91 -1.13
C GLY A 71 -3.01 -5.73 -2.61
N ARG A 72 -2.15 -6.16 -3.52
CA ARG A 72 -2.50 -6.29 -4.96
C ARG A 72 -3.57 -7.34 -5.20
N GLY A 73 -3.76 -8.26 -4.25
CA GLY A 73 -4.84 -9.22 -4.19
C GLY A 73 -5.13 -9.59 -2.74
N SER A 74 -5.91 -10.65 -2.55
CA SER A 74 -6.34 -11.10 -1.21
C SER A 74 -5.15 -11.38 -0.29
N CYS A 75 -5.27 -10.90 0.93
CA CYS A 75 -4.34 -11.14 2.04
C CYS A 75 -4.95 -12.12 3.05
N ASN A 76 -4.12 -12.65 3.94
CA ASN A 76 -4.65 -13.34 5.12
C ASN A 76 -5.26 -12.33 6.11
N ILE A 77 -5.87 -12.85 7.19
CA ILE A 77 -6.54 -12.02 8.21
C ILE A 77 -5.62 -11.01 8.91
N PHE A 78 -4.31 -11.26 8.93
CA PHE A 78 -3.32 -10.36 9.51
C PHE A 78 -2.85 -9.29 8.52
N GLY A 79 -3.35 -9.28 7.29
CA GLY A 79 -2.92 -8.35 6.24
C GLY A 79 -1.55 -8.66 5.66
N CYS A 80 -1.08 -9.89 5.79
CA CYS A 80 0.19 -10.36 5.23
C CYS A 80 -0.04 -11.45 4.19
N ALA A 81 1.04 -11.89 3.55
CA ALA A 81 1.01 -12.92 2.51
C ALA A 81 -0.02 -12.60 1.41
N CYS A 82 -0.11 -11.32 1.04
CA CYS A 82 -1.04 -10.85 0.03
C CYS A 82 -0.64 -11.40 -1.33
N LYS A 83 -1.63 -11.86 -2.11
CA LYS A 83 -1.38 -12.30 -3.49
C LYS A 83 -0.74 -11.15 -4.28
N ASN A 84 0.44 -11.40 -4.85
CA ASN A 84 1.27 -10.43 -5.59
C ASN A 84 1.79 -9.25 -4.74
N GLY A 85 1.86 -9.40 -3.41
CA GLY A 85 2.41 -8.40 -2.50
C GLY A 85 1.53 -7.16 -2.34
N CYS A 86 2.14 -6.05 -1.93
CA CYS A 86 1.45 -4.79 -1.65
C CYS A 86 1.35 -3.88 -2.88
N LEU A 87 0.34 -3.01 -2.89
CA LEU A 87 0.29 -1.86 -3.79
C LEU A 87 1.49 -0.96 -3.51
N THR A 88 2.05 -0.37 -4.57
CA THR A 88 3.31 0.39 -4.52
C THR A 88 3.11 1.80 -5.07
N GLY A 89 3.83 2.75 -4.50
CA GLY A 89 3.80 4.16 -4.89
C GLY A 89 4.16 5.05 -3.70
N GLU A 90 3.80 6.32 -3.78
CA GLU A 90 4.16 7.36 -2.81
C GLU A 90 2.93 8.00 -2.13
N TYR A 91 1.90 7.20 -1.86
CA TYR A 91 0.67 7.57 -1.13
C TYR A 91 0.10 8.92 -1.59
N LEU A 92 0.35 9.99 -0.82
CA LEU A 92 -0.12 11.34 -1.12
C LEU A 92 0.37 11.86 -2.47
N ASN A 93 1.65 11.67 -2.81
CA ASN A 93 2.19 12.12 -4.09
C ASN A 93 1.52 11.38 -5.24
N SER A 94 1.32 10.07 -5.10
CA SER A 94 0.58 9.28 -6.08
C SER A 94 -0.87 9.75 -6.20
N PHE A 95 -1.54 10.07 -5.09
CA PHE A 95 -2.91 10.59 -5.09
C PHE A 95 -3.01 11.93 -5.83
N ILE A 96 -2.10 12.88 -5.57
CA ILE A 96 -2.06 14.17 -6.27
C ILE A 96 -1.78 13.95 -7.76
N ASN A 97 -0.81 13.09 -8.10
CA ASN A 97 -0.43 12.81 -9.49
C ASN A 97 -1.57 12.14 -10.28
N ASN A 98 -2.29 11.21 -9.65
CA ASN A 98 -3.45 10.54 -10.25
C ASN A 98 -4.59 11.52 -10.54
N ASN A 99 -4.68 12.62 -9.77
CA ASN A 99 -5.75 13.60 -9.85
C ASN A 99 -5.27 14.98 -10.32
N LYS A 100 -4.15 15.06 -11.05
CA LYS A 100 -3.55 16.32 -11.55
C LYS A 100 -4.48 17.26 -12.34
N GLY A 101 -5.60 16.75 -12.84
CA GLY A 101 -6.65 17.54 -13.51
C GLY A 101 -7.57 18.30 -12.54
N HIS A 102 -7.44 18.04 -11.25
CA HIS A 102 -8.17 18.69 -10.17
C HIS A 102 -7.20 19.48 -9.30
N ASN A 103 -7.61 20.66 -8.85
CA ASN A 103 -6.84 21.37 -7.84
C ASN A 103 -7.24 20.86 -6.46
N ILE A 104 -6.37 20.03 -5.87
CA ILE A 104 -6.56 19.41 -4.57
C ILE A 104 -5.76 20.17 -3.53
N LYS A 105 -6.44 20.63 -2.49
CA LYS A 105 -5.79 21.22 -1.31
C LYS A 105 -5.89 20.27 -0.14
N VAL A 106 -4.75 19.75 0.30
CA VAL A 106 -4.66 18.86 1.46
C VAL A 106 -4.82 19.68 2.74
N LEU A 107 -5.76 19.28 3.59
CA LEU A 107 -6.02 19.89 4.89
C LEU A 107 -5.38 19.13 6.05
N GLY A 108 -5.21 17.81 5.90
CA GLY A 108 -4.61 16.95 6.92
C GLY A 108 -4.38 15.53 6.42
N GLN A 109 -3.53 14.80 7.15
CA GLN A 109 -3.20 13.41 6.85
C GLN A 109 -3.00 12.61 8.14
N ARG A 110 -3.36 11.32 8.10
CA ARG A 110 -3.24 10.39 9.22
C ARG A 110 -2.89 9.00 8.70
N TRP A 111 -1.82 8.41 9.23
CA TRP A 111 -1.44 7.03 8.95
C TRP A 111 -2.32 6.04 9.72
N ASN A 112 -2.68 4.96 9.04
CA ASN A 112 -3.29 3.76 9.62
C ASN A 112 -2.28 2.62 9.44
N THR A 113 -1.93 1.95 10.55
CA THR A 113 -0.91 0.89 10.62
C THR A 113 -1.46 -0.36 11.28
#